data_AF-A0A091D299-F1
#
_entry.id   AF-A0A091D299-F1
#
_cell.length_a   1.000
_cell.length_b   1.000
_cell.length_c   1.000
_cell.angle_alpha   90.00
_cell.angle_beta   90.00
_cell.angle_gamma   90.00
#
_symmetry.space_group_name_H-M   'P 1'
#
loop_
_entity.id
_entity.type
_entity.pdbx_description
1 polymer ?
#
loop_
_entity_poly.entity_id
_entity_poly.type
_entity_poly.pdbx_seq_one_letter_code
_entity_poly.pdbx_strand_id
1 'polypeptide(L)'
;MEAIEEKKRMVLAVPQAPKKKLRCFAELKVNHLRKRFAHQMLRKARRKFIYEKARHYHKEYRQIHRIEIRMAQMARKAGNCYVPAEPKLAFVIRIRNFNGISSNVHKVLQLLHLPPNLLWYLCSAQQGFN
;
A
#
# COMPACT_ATOMS: atom_id res chain seq x y z
N MET A 1 -26.48 66.82 36.89
CA MET A 1 -25.88 66.67 35.54
C MET A 1 -24.70 65.74 35.73
N GLU A 2 -24.66 64.47 35.31
CA GLU A 2 -25.20 63.82 34.11
C GLU A 2 -25.46 62.33 34.44
N ALA A 3 -26.56 61.79 33.90
CA ALA A 3 -26.86 60.37 33.92
C ALA A 3 -26.06 59.66 32.82
N ILE A 4 -25.24 58.69 33.18
CA ILE A 4 -24.55 57.80 32.23
C ILE A 4 -25.62 56.82 31.72
N GLU A 5 -26.13 57.08 30.52
CA GLU A 5 -27.03 56.17 29.81
C GLU A 5 -26.33 54.82 29.57
N GLU A 6 -26.71 53.80 30.33
CA GLU A 6 -26.48 52.41 29.95
C GLU A 6 -27.24 52.13 28.64
N LYS A 7 -26.53 52.25 27.52
CA LYS A 7 -26.96 51.71 26.23
C LYS A 7 -27.14 50.21 26.36
N LYS A 8 -28.35 49.77 26.72
CA LYS A 8 -28.82 48.40 26.50
C LYS A 8 -28.62 48.07 25.03
N ARG A 9 -27.54 47.35 24.71
CA ARG A 9 -27.35 46.76 23.38
C ARG A 9 -28.55 45.85 23.12
N MET A 10 -29.50 46.30 22.31
CA MET A 10 -30.48 45.42 21.70
C MET A 10 -29.71 44.36 20.92
N VAL A 11 -29.68 43.14 21.44
CA VAL A 11 -29.19 41.99 20.69
C VAL A 11 -30.19 41.80 19.55
N LEU A 12 -29.86 42.34 18.38
CA LEU A 12 -30.63 42.11 17.16
C LEU A 12 -30.80 40.60 16.99
N ALA A 13 -32.05 40.14 16.92
CA ALA A 13 -32.36 38.73 16.79
C ALA A 13 -31.68 38.19 15.54
N VAL A 14 -30.62 37.39 15.73
CA VAL A 14 -29.82 36.84 14.63
C VAL A 14 -30.75 36.10 13.66
N PRO A 15 -30.74 36.45 12.35
CA PRO A 15 -31.62 35.86 11.35
C PRO A 15 -31.54 34.33 11.32
N GLN A 16 -32.59 33.65 10.86
CA GLN A 16 -32.63 32.18 10.89
C GLN A 16 -31.57 31.51 10.00
N ALA A 17 -31.22 32.12 8.86
CA ALA A 17 -30.27 31.57 7.90
C ALA A 17 -28.84 31.32 8.48
N PRO A 18 -28.18 32.28 9.15
CA PRO A 18 -26.88 32.03 9.79
C PRO A 18 -26.93 30.98 10.91
N LYS A 19 -28.02 30.91 11.69
CA LYS A 19 -28.18 29.87 12.73
C LYS A 19 -28.22 28.46 12.14
N LYS A 20 -28.91 28.26 11.01
CA LYS A 20 -28.95 26.99 10.29
C LYS A 20 -27.56 26.60 9.74
N LYS A 21 -26.83 27.55 9.15
CA LYS A 21 -25.45 27.33 8.67
C LYS A 21 -24.51 26.87 9.80
N LEU A 22 -24.56 27.53 10.97
CA LEU A 22 -23.73 27.17 12.12
C LEU A 22 -24.02 25.74 12.63
N ARG A 23 -25.30 25.33 12.66
CA ARG A 23 -25.70 23.95 13.00
C ARG A 23 -25.14 22.93 12.01
N CYS A 24 -25.25 23.19 10.71
CA CYS A 24 -24.66 22.33 9.68
C CYS A 24 -23.14 22.19 9.84
N PHE A 25 -22.42 23.28 10.10
CA PHE A 25 -20.96 23.23 10.33
C PHE A 25 -20.61 22.45 11.60
N ALA A 26 -21.39 22.59 12.67
CA ALA A 26 -21.20 21.83 13.91
C ALA A 26 -21.40 20.32 13.67
N GLU A 27 -22.45 19.93 12.95
CA GLU A 27 -22.74 18.54 12.60
C GLU A 27 -21.66 17.93 11.70
N LEU A 28 -21.21 18.67 10.68
CA LEU A 28 -20.10 18.26 9.81
C LEU A 28 -18.81 18.06 10.61
N LYS A 29 -18.51 18.94 11.57
CA LYS A 29 -17.34 18.83 12.43
C LYS A 29 -17.42 17.59 13.32
N VAL A 30 -18.57 17.33 13.94
CA VAL A 30 -18.81 16.12 14.76
C VAL A 30 -18.66 14.86 13.91
N ASN A 31 -19.26 14.82 12.72
CA ASN A 31 -19.16 13.69 11.80
C ASN A 31 -17.73 13.46 11.32
N HIS A 32 -16.97 14.52 11.05
CA HIS A 32 -15.56 14.42 10.68
C HIS A 32 -14.71 13.82 11.81
N LEU A 33 -14.93 14.27 13.05
CA LEU A 33 -14.23 13.74 14.23
C LEU A 33 -14.57 12.26 14.47
N ARG A 34 -15.86 11.88 14.35
CA ARG A 34 -16.30 10.48 14.45
C ARG A 34 -15.65 9.59 13.40
N LYS A 35 -15.63 10.04 12.13
CA LYS A 35 -14.95 9.32 11.04
C LYS A 35 -13.46 9.19 11.33
N ARG A 36 -12.79 10.28 11.74
CA ARG A 36 -11.35 10.26 12.07
C ARG A 36 -11.05 9.26 13.17
N PHE A 37 -11.85 9.24 14.23
CA PHE A 37 -11.70 8.31 15.34
C PHE A 37 -11.90 6.86 14.90
N ALA A 38 -12.95 6.56 14.14
CA ALA A 38 -13.22 5.23 13.60
C ALA A 38 -12.06 4.73 12.70
N HIS A 39 -11.55 5.58 11.81
CA HIS A 39 -10.39 5.25 10.97
C HIS A 39 -9.13 5.02 11.81
N GLN A 40 -8.93 5.80 12.88
CA GLN A 40 -7.79 5.63 13.77
C GLN A 40 -7.83 4.29 14.51
N MET A 41 -9.00 3.89 15.01
CA MET A 41 -9.20 2.58 15.64
C MET A 41 -8.94 1.45 14.65
N LEU A 42 -9.50 1.54 13.44
CA LEU A 42 -9.26 0.55 12.39
C LEU A 42 -7.78 0.45 12.00
N ARG A 43 -7.06 1.57 11.89
CA ARG A 43 -5.61 1.57 11.62
C ARG A 43 -4.80 0.96 12.75
N LYS A 44 -5.20 1.14 14.00
CA LYS A 44 -4.55 0.50 15.16
C LYS A 44 -4.76 -1.02 15.12
N ALA A 45 -6.00 -1.47 14.91
CA ALA A 45 -6.34 -2.89 14.79
C ALA A 45 -5.58 -3.56 13.63
N ARG A 46 -5.58 -2.93 12.43
CA ARG A 46 -4.85 -3.43 11.26
C ARG A 46 -3.35 -3.54 11.51
N ARG A 47 -2.74 -2.56 12.19
CA ARG A 47 -1.31 -2.62 12.53
C ARG A 47 -0.98 -3.79 13.45
N LYS A 48 -1.80 -4.02 14.48
CA LYS A 48 -1.63 -5.19 15.37
C LYS A 48 -1.74 -6.49 14.59
N PHE A 49 -2.72 -6.59 13.69
CA PHE A 49 -2.90 -7.77 12.85
C PHE A 49 -1.72 -8.03 11.90
N ILE A 50 -1.23 -7.00 11.20
CA ILE A 50 -0.06 -7.11 10.31
C ILE A 50 1.18 -7.52 11.11
N TYR A 51 1.36 -6.99 12.32
CA TYR A 51 2.46 -7.33 13.20
C TYR A 51 2.46 -8.82 13.59
N GLU A 52 1.32 -9.36 14.03
CA GLU A 52 1.22 -10.79 14.37
C GLU A 52 1.45 -11.67 13.14
N LYS A 53 0.94 -11.28 11.96
CA LYS A 53 1.21 -11.99 10.70
C LYS A 53 2.70 -11.99 10.35
N ALA A 54 3.37 -10.85 10.44
CA ALA A 54 4.79 -10.75 10.16
C ALA A 54 5.61 -11.63 11.11
N ARG A 55 5.25 -11.64 12.40
CA ARG A 55 5.87 -12.51 13.41
C ARG A 55 5.69 -13.99 13.08
N HIS A 56 4.48 -14.38 12.65
CA HIS A 56 4.19 -15.74 12.26
C HIS A 56 5.01 -16.18 11.05
N TYR A 57 5.01 -15.42 9.95
CA TYR A 57 5.80 -15.72 8.76
C TYR A 57 7.29 -15.77 9.05
N HIS A 58 7.81 -14.86 9.89
CA HIS A 58 9.22 -14.91 10.30
C HIS A 58 9.57 -16.23 11.01
N LYS A 59 8.69 -16.73 11.89
CA LYS A 59 8.89 -18.01 12.57
C LYS A 59 8.85 -19.17 11.58
N GLU A 60 7.88 -19.19 10.66
CA GLU A 60 7.73 -20.23 9.65
C GLU A 60 8.97 -20.33 8.75
N TYR A 61 9.44 -19.21 8.18
CA TYR A 61 10.62 -19.21 7.32
C TYR A 61 11.88 -19.69 8.04
N ARG A 62 12.06 -19.32 9.31
CA ARG A 62 13.18 -19.84 10.12
C ARG A 62 13.07 -21.33 10.38
N GLN A 63 11.86 -21.84 10.60
CA GLN A 63 11.63 -23.27 10.80
C GLN A 63 11.91 -24.06 9.53
N ILE A 64 11.38 -23.63 8.38
CA ILE A 64 11.60 -24.27 7.07
C ILE A 64 13.11 -24.36 6.78
N HIS A 65 13.84 -23.25 6.90
CA HIS A 65 15.28 -23.23 6.67
C HIS A 65 16.06 -24.18 7.60
N ARG A 66 15.70 -24.22 8.90
CA ARG A 66 16.33 -25.13 9.86
C ARG A 66 16.02 -26.59 9.56
N ILE A 67 14.80 -26.89 9.08
CA ILE A 67 14.38 -28.24 8.72
C ILE A 67 15.19 -28.74 7.52
N GLU A 68 15.35 -27.92 6.48
CA GLU A 68 16.17 -28.26 5.30
C GLU A 68 17.61 -28.59 5.70
N ILE A 69 18.23 -27.75 6.53
CA ILE A 69 19.59 -27.99 7.05
C ILE A 69 19.63 -29.30 7.85
N ARG A 70 18.65 -29.52 8.73
CA ARG A 70 18.58 -30.71 9.57
C ARG A 70 18.44 -31.97 8.71
N MET A 71 17.59 -31.97 7.68
CA MET A 71 17.41 -33.09 6.76
C MET A 71 18.72 -33.42 6.04
N ALA A 72 19.41 -32.40 5.51
CA ALA A 72 20.72 -32.58 4.87
C ALA A 72 21.76 -33.15 5.84
N GLN A 73 21.80 -32.68 7.09
CA GLN A 73 22.71 -33.21 8.11
C GLN A 73 22.39 -34.65 8.52
N MET A 74 21.11 -35.00 8.68
CA MET A 74 20.69 -36.37 9.02
C MET A 74 21.06 -37.34 7.91
N ALA A 75 20.85 -36.98 6.65
CA ALA A 75 21.25 -37.80 5.51
C ALA A 75 22.77 -38.02 5.50
N ARG A 76 23.57 -36.95 5.65
CA ARG A 76 25.04 -37.05 5.74
C ARG A 76 25.51 -37.96 6.87
N LYS A 77 24.89 -37.88 8.05
CA LYS A 77 25.20 -38.76 9.21
C LYS A 77 24.89 -40.22 8.92
N ALA A 78 23.82 -40.49 8.17
CA ALA A 78 23.43 -41.84 7.78
C ALA A 78 24.20 -42.37 6.57
N GLY A 79 25.11 -41.58 5.97
CA GLY A 79 25.81 -41.94 4.74
C GLY A 79 24.96 -41.83 3.47
N ASN A 80 23.77 -41.24 3.55
CA ASN A 80 22.82 -41.06 2.44
C ASN A 80 22.87 -39.64 1.87
N CYS A 81 22.34 -39.46 0.65
CA CYS A 81 22.22 -38.15 0.00
C CYS A 81 20.80 -37.58 0.14
N TYR A 82 20.68 -36.32 0.56
CA TYR A 82 19.41 -35.59 0.57
C TYR A 82 19.29 -34.71 -0.67
N VAL A 83 18.21 -34.87 -1.43
CA VAL A 83 17.88 -34.03 -2.60
C VAL A 83 16.83 -33.00 -2.17
N PRO A 84 17.14 -31.69 -2.21
CA PRO A 84 16.17 -30.65 -1.88
C PRO A 84 15.07 -30.54 -2.95
N ALA A 85 13.93 -29.95 -2.58
CA ALA A 85 12.85 -29.69 -3.52
C ALA A 85 13.24 -28.64 -4.57
N GLU A 86 12.71 -28.79 -5.78
CA GLU A 86 12.93 -27.81 -6.86
C GLU A 86 12.30 -26.44 -6.50
N PRO A 87 12.99 -25.33 -6.81
CA PRO A 87 12.48 -23.99 -6.51
C PRO A 87 11.26 -23.65 -7.38
N LYS A 88 10.19 -23.15 -6.76
CA LYS A 88 8.92 -22.84 -7.44
C LYS A 88 8.82 -21.42 -8.00
N LEU A 89 9.64 -20.51 -7.51
CA LEU A 89 9.60 -19.09 -7.86
C LEU A 89 10.90 -18.68 -8.54
N ALA A 90 10.78 -17.98 -9.66
CA ALA A 90 11.91 -17.37 -10.36
C ALA A 90 11.69 -15.86 -10.47
N PHE A 91 12.76 -15.08 -10.31
CA PHE A 91 12.76 -13.64 -10.58
C PHE A 91 13.45 -13.39 -11.90
N VAL A 92 12.72 -12.83 -12.88
CA VAL A 92 13.22 -12.64 -14.24
C VAL A 92 13.47 -11.15 -14.49
N ILE A 93 14.68 -10.81 -14.93
CA ILE A 93 15.07 -9.44 -15.30
C ILE A 93 15.47 -9.44 -16.77
N ARG A 94 14.93 -8.48 -17.53
CA ARG A 94 15.33 -8.27 -18.92
C ARG A 94 16.67 -7.53 -18.98
N ILE A 95 17.65 -8.11 -19.67
CA ILE A 95 19.02 -7.54 -19.79
C ILE A 95 19.22 -6.81 -21.13
N ARG A 96 18.60 -7.30 -22.21
CA ARG A 96 18.77 -6.76 -23.57
C ARG A 96 17.70 -5.72 -23.93
N ASN A 97 18.13 -4.73 -24.70
CA ASN A 97 17.26 -3.73 -25.34
C ASN A 97 16.37 -4.38 -26.42
N PHE A 98 15.47 -3.60 -27.02
CA PHE A 98 14.52 -4.10 -28.04
C PHE A 98 15.20 -4.53 -29.36
N ASN A 99 16.34 -3.92 -29.70
CA ASN A 99 16.97 -4.07 -31.01
C ASN A 99 17.54 -5.49 -31.22
N GLY A 100 17.30 -6.07 -32.41
CA GLY A 100 17.86 -7.37 -32.80
C GLY A 100 17.21 -8.59 -32.13
N ILE A 101 16.02 -8.44 -31.53
CA ILE A 101 15.25 -9.54 -30.95
C ILE A 101 14.27 -10.08 -31.99
N SER A 102 14.17 -11.41 -32.11
CA SER A 102 13.19 -12.05 -32.99
C SER A 102 11.75 -11.82 -32.51
N SER A 103 10.80 -11.79 -33.44
CA SER A 103 9.38 -11.55 -33.13
C SER A 103 8.80 -12.53 -32.12
N ASN A 104 9.25 -13.79 -32.14
CA ASN A 104 8.82 -14.82 -31.19
C ASN A 104 9.28 -14.49 -29.76
N VAL A 105 10.55 -14.10 -29.57
CA VAL A 105 11.07 -13.73 -28.25
C VAL A 105 10.41 -12.45 -27.75
N HIS A 106 10.14 -11.50 -28.64
CA HIS A 106 9.41 -10.28 -28.29
C HIS A 106 8.02 -10.59 -27.72
N LYS A 107 7.26 -11.49 -28.37
CA LYS A 107 5.94 -11.93 -27.88
C LYS A 107 6.03 -12.61 -26.52
N VAL A 108 7.03 -13.47 -26.29
CA VAL A 108 7.23 -14.12 -24.99
C VAL A 108 7.52 -13.10 -23.88
N LEU A 109 8.38 -12.11 -24.14
CA LEU A 109 8.67 -11.05 -23.16
C LEU A 109 7.45 -10.19 -22.84
N GLN A 110 6.58 -9.97 -23.84
CA GLN A 110 5.31 -9.27 -23.65
C GLN A 110 4.37 -10.07 -22.73
N LEU A 111 4.26 -11.38 -22.90
CA LEU A 111 3.47 -12.26 -22.01
C LEU A 111 4.03 -12.29 -20.59
N LEU A 112 5.35 -12.25 -20.45
CA LEU A 112 6.02 -12.16 -19.15
C LEU A 112 5.96 -10.74 -18.53
N HIS A 113 5.30 -9.78 -19.19
CA HIS A 113 5.20 -8.38 -18.75
C HIS A 113 6.57 -7.74 -18.49
N LEU A 114 7.53 -8.01 -19.37
CA LEU A 114 8.87 -7.41 -19.37
C LEU A 114 8.97 -6.37 -20.50
N PRO A 115 8.34 -5.18 -20.33
CA PRO A 115 8.27 -4.18 -21.38
C PRO A 115 9.67 -3.67 -21.76
N PRO A 116 9.82 -3.10 -22.96
CA PRO A 116 11.01 -2.35 -23.30
C PRO A 116 11.21 -1.19 -22.31
N ASN A 117 12.47 -0.83 -22.11
CA ASN A 117 12.87 0.32 -21.31
C ASN A 117 12.15 1.62 -21.74
N LEU A 118 11.81 2.47 -20.76
CA LEU A 118 11.03 3.72 -20.87
C LEU A 118 11.45 4.68 -21.99
N LEU A 119 12.69 4.57 -22.49
CA LEU A 119 13.19 5.35 -23.63
C LEU A 119 12.36 5.11 -24.90
N TRP A 120 11.78 3.91 -25.07
CA TRP A 120 10.86 3.63 -26.18
C TRP A 120 9.51 4.33 -26.02
N TYR A 121 8.91 4.34 -24.82
CA TYR A 121 7.64 5.03 -24.59
C TYR A 121 7.73 6.55 -24.80
N LEU A 122 8.85 7.15 -24.39
CA LEU A 122 9.12 8.57 -24.64
C LEU A 122 9.36 8.86 -26.14
N CYS A 123 10.06 7.96 -26.83
CA CYS A 123 10.32 8.08 -28.27
C CYS A 123 9.06 7.87 -29.13
N SER A 124 8.21 6.87 -28.81
CA SER A 124 6.93 6.63 -29.48
C SER A 124 5.91 7.74 -29.23
N ALA A 125 5.89 8.32 -28.02
CA ALA A 125 5.06 9.48 -27.71
C ALA A 125 5.50 10.75 -28.48
N GLN A 126 6.78 10.87 -28.84
CA GLN A 126 7.30 11.95 -29.69
C GLN A 126 7.08 11.73 -31.19
N GLN A 127 6.94 10.47 -31.63
CA GLN A 127 6.82 10.15 -33.06
C GLN A 127 5.37 10.02 -33.56
N GLY A 128 4.36 10.12 -32.69
CA GLY A 128 2.96 10.26 -33.11
C GLY A 128 2.39 9.09 -33.91
N PHE A 129 2.93 7.88 -33.75
CA PHE A 129 2.34 6.67 -34.33
C PHE A 129 1.19 6.16 -33.45
N ASN A 130 0.01 6.75 -33.65
CA ASN A 130 -1.29 6.07 -33.46
C ASN A 130 -1.85 5.71 -34.84
#